data_AF-M3GAA0-F1
#
_entry.id   AF-M3GAA0-F1
#
_cell.length_a   1.000
_cell.length_b   1.000
_cell.length_c   1.000
_cell.angle_alpha   90.00
_cell.angle_beta   90.00
_cell.angle_gamma   90.00
#
_symmetry.space_group_name_H-M   'P 1'
#
loop_
_entity.id
_entity.type
_entity.pdbx_description
1 polymer ?
#
loop_
_entity_poly.entity_id
_entity_poly.type
_entity_poly.pdbx_seq_one_letter_code
_entity_poly.pdbx_strand_id
1 'polypeptide(L)'
;MGEHYPYIKIFADIIESGAWANLSSAAKTLYLVLLKFSDQHFKPVWPSTEVLLRLTGFKTKKSIIQGKRDLIQAGLLQVTPGTGHTSSRYYFCFNYPGSKIPPQGYNFGNPGVGKKKPRGWGKMALRGLEK
;
A
#
# COMPACT_ATOMS: atom_id res chain seq x y z
N MET A 1 13.85 -29.84 17.38
CA MET A 1 13.77 -28.53 16.70
C MET A 1 12.31 -28.10 16.75
N GLY A 2 11.98 -26.98 17.40
CA GLY A 2 10.58 -26.56 17.57
C GLY A 2 9.92 -26.24 16.23
N GLU A 3 8.64 -26.58 16.08
CA GLU A 3 7.87 -26.26 14.88
C GLU A 3 7.80 -24.73 14.69
N HIS A 4 8.37 -24.24 13.60
CA HIS A 4 8.37 -22.82 13.28
C HIS A 4 7.16 -22.48 12.42
N TYR A 5 6.08 -22.02 13.06
CA TYR A 5 4.91 -21.52 12.36
C TYR A 5 5.17 -20.13 11.79
N PRO A 6 4.88 -19.87 10.50
CA PRO A 6 5.05 -18.54 9.93
C PRO A 6 4.04 -17.56 10.55
N TYR A 7 4.54 -16.44 11.04
CA TYR A 7 3.73 -15.35 11.59
C TYR A 7 4.20 -14.02 11.03
N ILE A 8 3.33 -13.01 11.09
CA ILE A 8 3.60 -11.67 10.56
C ILE A 8 3.81 -10.73 11.75
N LYS A 9 4.92 -9.98 11.73
CA LYS A 9 5.21 -8.93 12.71
C LYS A 9 4.90 -7.56 12.10
N ILE A 10 4.37 -6.67 12.93
CA ILE A 10 4.21 -5.25 12.63
C ILE A 10 4.97 -4.43 13.66
N PHE A 11 5.50 -3.27 13.27
CA PHE A 11 6.12 -2.37 14.24
C PHE A 11 5.08 -1.84 15.22
N ALA A 12 5.38 -1.95 16.51
CA ALA A 12 4.52 -1.43 17.58
C ALA A 12 4.28 0.09 17.42
N ASP A 13 5.28 0.84 16.95
CA ASP A 13 5.18 2.28 16.70
C ASP A 13 4.03 2.66 15.74
N ILE A 14 3.67 1.78 14.78
CA ILE A 14 2.52 2.01 13.89
C ILE A 14 1.20 1.99 14.67
N ILE A 15 1.13 1.20 15.74
CA ILE A 15 -0.04 1.11 16.62
C ILE A 15 -0.01 2.28 17.61
N GLU A 16 1.11 2.46 18.30
CA GLU A 16 1.28 3.44 19.39
C GLU A 16 1.17 4.89 18.91
N SER A 17 1.60 5.19 17.68
CA SER A 17 1.42 6.52 17.05
C SER A 17 -0.03 6.83 16.67
N GLY A 18 -0.93 5.85 16.73
CA GLY A 18 -2.32 5.97 16.25
C GLY A 18 -2.46 5.85 14.72
N ALA A 19 -1.37 5.69 13.96
CA ALA A 19 -1.43 5.50 12.51
C ALA A 19 -2.31 4.29 12.14
N TRP A 20 -2.16 3.17 12.85
CA TRP A 20 -3.00 1.98 12.67
C TRP A 20 -4.48 2.25 12.91
N ALA A 21 -4.81 2.97 13.98
CA ALA A 21 -6.21 3.22 14.38
C ALA A 21 -6.98 3.94 13.26
N ASN A 22 -6.33 4.91 12.62
CA ASN A 22 -6.90 5.76 11.57
C ASN A 22 -7.06 5.07 10.20
N LEU A 23 -6.53 3.87 10.02
CA LEU A 23 -6.69 3.12 8.77
C LEU A 23 -8.11 2.57 8.61
N SER A 24 -8.63 2.60 7.38
CA SER A 24 -9.86 1.88 7.04
C SER A 24 -9.67 0.36 7.22
N SER A 25 -10.78 -0.37 7.37
CA SER A 25 -10.75 -1.84 7.44
C SER A 25 -10.09 -2.44 6.19
N ALA A 26 -10.30 -1.83 5.01
CA ALA A 26 -9.66 -2.28 3.78
C ALA A 26 -8.14 -2.09 3.81
N ALA A 27 -7.66 -0.96 4.34
CA ALA A 27 -6.23 -0.70 4.48
C ALA A 27 -5.56 -1.67 5.46
N LYS A 28 -6.17 -1.91 6.63
CA LYS A 28 -5.67 -2.87 7.63
C LYS A 28 -5.51 -4.26 7.03
N THR A 29 -6.56 -4.77 6.38
CA THR A 29 -6.52 -6.09 5.72
C THR A 29 -5.47 -6.14 4.62
N LEU A 30 -5.40 -5.12 3.76
CA LEU A 30 -4.43 -5.08 2.67
C LEU A 30 -2.99 -5.04 3.19
N TYR A 31 -2.70 -4.26 4.22
CA TYR A 31 -1.36 -4.13 4.80
C TYR A 31 -0.85 -5.48 5.33
N LEU A 32 -1.66 -6.19 6.11
CA LEU A 32 -1.29 -7.52 6.64
C LEU A 32 -1.03 -8.53 5.52
N VAL A 33 -1.87 -8.53 4.47
CA VAL A 33 -1.67 -9.41 3.31
C VAL A 33 -0.39 -9.05 2.55
N LEU A 34 -0.06 -7.76 2.40
CA LEU A 34 1.19 -7.35 1.75
C LEU A 34 2.42 -7.79 2.56
N LEU A 35 2.37 -7.70 3.89
CA LEU A 35 3.47 -8.14 4.76
C LEU A 35 3.79 -9.63 4.62
N LYS A 36 2.79 -10.47 4.31
CA LYS A 36 3.01 -11.89 4.01
C LYS A 36 4.03 -12.12 2.88
N PHE A 37 4.12 -11.21 1.92
CA PHE A 37 5.03 -11.32 0.78
C PHE A 37 6.39 -10.66 1.04
N SER A 38 6.48 -9.88 2.11
CA SER A 38 7.69 -9.19 2.49
C SER A 38 8.54 -10.05 3.43
N ASP A 39 9.74 -9.57 3.74
CA ASP A 39 10.63 -10.15 4.73
C ASP A 39 10.71 -9.26 5.98
N GLN A 40 11.61 -9.59 6.91
CA GLN A 40 11.84 -8.81 8.13
C GLN A 40 12.40 -7.40 7.84
N HIS A 41 12.85 -7.14 6.61
CA HIS A 41 13.40 -5.86 6.16
C HIS A 41 12.43 -5.07 5.27
N PHE A 42 11.17 -5.51 5.21
CA PHE A 42 10.11 -4.83 4.46
C PHE A 42 10.45 -4.65 2.97
N LYS A 43 11.09 -5.66 2.35
CA LYS A 43 11.40 -5.63 0.91
C LYS A 43 10.17 -5.28 0.07
N PRO A 44 10.35 -4.64 -1.09
CA PRO A 44 9.26 -4.34 -2.00
C PRO A 44 8.56 -5.62 -2.47
N VAL A 45 7.24 -5.54 -2.67
CA VAL A 45 6.41 -6.69 -3.08
C VAL A 45 5.54 -6.33 -4.29
N TRP A 46 5.16 -7.30 -5.10
CA TRP A 46 4.35 -7.08 -6.32
C TRP A 46 3.32 -8.20 -6.58
N PRO A 47 2.48 -8.56 -5.58
CA PRO A 47 1.43 -9.55 -5.80
C PRO A 47 0.44 -9.08 -6.87
N SER A 48 -0.09 -10.02 -7.66
CA SER A 48 -1.11 -9.74 -8.67
C SER A 48 -2.42 -9.31 -8.02
N THR A 49 -3.29 -8.64 -8.79
CA THR A 49 -4.62 -8.24 -8.30
C THR A 49 -5.45 -9.45 -7.89
N GLU A 50 -5.33 -10.57 -8.61
CA GLU A 50 -6.03 -11.81 -8.29
C GLU A 50 -5.58 -12.40 -6.95
N VAL A 51 -4.27 -12.45 -6.71
CA VAL A 51 -3.70 -12.90 -5.43
C VAL A 51 -4.17 -12.02 -4.28
N LEU A 52 -4.19 -10.70 -4.49
CA LEU A 52 -4.70 -9.76 -3.48
C LEU A 52 -6.18 -9.98 -3.19
N LEU A 53 -7.04 -10.14 -4.20
CA LEU A 53 -8.47 -10.43 -3.99
C LEU A 53 -8.66 -11.73 -3.20
N ARG A 54 -7.94 -12.79 -3.60
CA ARG A 54 -8.01 -14.11 -2.94
C ARG A 54 -7.62 -14.04 -1.46
N LEU A 55 -6.50 -13.39 -1.13
CA LEU A 55 -5.96 -13.40 0.23
C LEU A 55 -6.59 -12.36 1.15
N THR A 56 -7.05 -11.23 0.62
CA THR A 56 -7.77 -10.21 1.41
C THR A 56 -9.24 -10.56 1.62
N GLY A 57 -9.79 -11.46 0.79
CA GLY A 57 -11.22 -11.76 0.76
C GLY A 57 -12.07 -10.64 0.13
N PHE A 58 -11.46 -9.60 -0.43
CA PHE A 58 -12.18 -8.53 -1.10
C PHE A 58 -12.91 -9.04 -2.34
N LYS A 59 -14.15 -8.59 -2.50
CA LYS A 59 -14.99 -8.97 -3.65
C LYS A 59 -14.68 -8.16 -4.90
N THR A 60 -14.09 -6.97 -4.75
CA THR A 60 -13.87 -6.06 -5.88
C THR A 60 -12.50 -5.39 -5.81
N LYS A 61 -12.01 -4.98 -7.00
CA LYS A 61 -10.79 -4.17 -7.13
C LYS A 61 -10.91 -2.80 -6.43
N LYS A 62 -12.13 -2.28 -6.25
CA LYS A 62 -12.37 -0.98 -5.57
C LYS A 62 -11.88 -1.01 -4.12
N SER A 63 -12.06 -2.12 -3.40
CA SER A 63 -11.55 -2.28 -2.03
C SER A 63 -10.02 -2.24 -1.97
N ILE A 64 -9.34 -2.83 -2.96
CA ILE A 64 -7.87 -2.73 -3.08
C ILE A 64 -7.46 -1.28 -3.37
N ILE A 65 -8.17 -0.59 -4.27
CA ILE A 65 -7.88 0.82 -4.59
C ILE A 65 -8.04 1.71 -3.35
N GLN A 66 -9.12 1.52 -2.58
CA GLN A 66 -9.35 2.25 -1.33
C GLN A 66 -8.26 1.95 -0.30
N GLY A 67 -7.98 0.66 -0.04
CA GLY A 67 -6.93 0.27 0.91
C GLY A 67 -5.56 0.84 0.52
N LYS A 68 -5.20 0.84 -0.78
CA LYS A 68 -3.97 1.48 -1.27
C LYS A 68 -3.94 2.97 -0.96
N ARG A 69 -5.02 3.68 -1.31
CA ARG A 69 -5.12 5.13 -1.09
C ARG A 69 -4.95 5.48 0.39
N ASP A 70 -5.62 4.75 1.26
CA ASP A 70 -5.59 4.99 2.70
C ASP A 70 -4.20 4.71 3.30
N LEU A 71 -3.53 3.64 2.86
CA LEU A 71 -2.16 3.33 3.29
C LEU A 71 -1.14 4.37 2.80
N ILE A 72 -1.29 4.88 1.59
CA ILE A 72 -0.45 5.96 1.06
C ILE A 72 -0.68 7.24 1.87
N GLN A 73 -1.94 7.59 2.12
CA GLN A 73 -2.29 8.79 2.90
C GLN A 73 -1.78 8.69 4.34
N ALA A 74 -1.81 7.50 4.93
CA ALA A 74 -1.25 7.24 6.25
C ALA A 74 0.29 7.16 6.28
N GLY A 75 0.99 7.34 5.15
CA GLY A 75 2.45 7.30 5.09
C GLY A 75 3.05 5.90 5.29
N LEU A 76 2.24 4.84 5.18
CA LEU A 76 2.65 3.45 5.41
C LEU A 76 3.04 2.70 4.13
N LEU A 77 2.74 3.28 2.96
CA LEU A 77 2.96 2.64 1.67
C LEU A 77 3.26 3.66 0.57
N GLN A 78 4.13 3.29 -0.34
CA GLN A 78 4.27 3.90 -1.67
C GLN A 78 3.98 2.84 -2.73
N VAL A 79 3.40 3.28 -3.85
CA VAL A 79 3.01 2.36 -4.94
C VAL A 79 3.52 2.88 -6.26
N THR A 80 4.30 2.06 -6.96
CA THR A 80 4.57 2.26 -8.39
C THR A 80 3.51 1.50 -9.18
N PRO A 81 2.64 2.19 -9.95
CA PRO A 81 1.64 1.51 -10.77
C PRO A 81 2.34 0.65 -11.84
N GLY A 82 1.81 -0.55 -12.07
CA GLY A 82 2.23 -1.37 -13.20
C GLY A 82 1.55 -0.91 -14.50
N THR A 83 1.99 -1.47 -15.62
CA THR A 83 1.54 -1.08 -16.97
C THR A 83 0.33 -1.88 -17.48
N GLY A 84 -0.40 -2.56 -16.61
CA GLY A 84 -1.48 -3.48 -16.99
C GLY A 84 -0.98 -4.88 -17.35
N HIS A 85 0.20 -4.97 -17.98
CA HIS A 85 0.93 -6.24 -18.18
C HIS A 85 1.79 -6.64 -16.98
N THR A 86 2.04 -5.70 -16.07
CA THR A 86 2.86 -5.88 -14.87
C THR A 86 2.06 -5.50 -13.63
N SER A 87 2.28 -6.23 -12.52
CA SER A 87 1.69 -5.91 -11.22
C SER A 87 2.26 -4.59 -10.68
N SER A 88 1.47 -3.87 -9.91
CA SER A 88 1.97 -2.74 -9.11
C SER A 88 3.04 -3.20 -8.12
N ARG A 89 4.08 -2.39 -7.95
CA ARG A 89 5.09 -2.58 -6.90
C ARG A 89 4.71 -1.76 -5.67
N TYR A 90 4.80 -2.40 -4.51
CA TYR A 90 4.46 -1.85 -3.21
C TYR A 90 5.73 -1.72 -2.38
N TYR A 91 5.95 -0.54 -1.82
CA TYR A 91 7.09 -0.21 -0.97
C TYR A 91 6.53 0.18 0.39
N PHE A 92 6.96 -0.49 1.44
CA PHE A 92 6.59 -0.12 2.80
C PHE A 92 7.31 1.16 3.19
N CYS A 93 6.58 2.08 3.79
CA CYS A 93 7.11 3.34 4.27
C CYS A 93 6.68 3.53 5.72
N PHE A 94 7.36 4.42 6.42
CA PHE A 94 7.07 4.72 7.82
C PHE A 94 7.09 6.25 8.03
N ASN A 95 6.41 6.97 7.14
CA ASN A 95 6.41 8.43 7.05
C ASN A 95 5.10 9.01 7.61
N TYR A 96 4.66 8.54 8.77
CA TYR A 96 3.50 9.07 9.48
C TYR A 96 3.92 10.06 10.57
N PRO A 97 3.03 10.98 11.00
CA PRO A 97 3.33 11.91 12.08
C PRO A 97 3.76 11.18 13.35
N GLY A 98 4.90 11.60 13.91
CA GLY A 98 5.45 10.99 15.13
C GLY A 98 6.15 9.64 14.95
N SER A 99 6.39 9.20 13.71
CA SER A 99 7.14 7.97 13.44
C SER A 99 8.53 7.99 14.05
N LYS A 100 8.86 6.94 14.81
CA LYS A 100 10.20 6.69 15.37
C LYS A 100 10.99 5.70 14.52
N ILE A 101 10.36 5.12 13.50
CA ILE A 101 10.99 4.16 12.61
C ILE A 101 11.84 4.96 11.61
N PRO A 102 13.15 4.68 11.50
CA PRO A 102 13.99 5.36 10.53
C PRO A 102 13.47 5.08 9.11
N PRO A 103 13.51 6.06 8.19
CA PRO A 103 13.04 5.88 6.83
C PRO A 103 13.74 4.68 6.16
N GLN A 104 12.97 3.64 5.87
CA GLN A 104 13.47 2.45 5.16
C GLN A 104 13.39 2.73 3.66
N GLY A 105 14.53 2.64 2.95
CA GLY A 105 14.60 2.53 1.49
C GLY A 105 13.66 3.46 0.72
N TYR A 106 13.89 4.76 0.84
CA TYR A 106 13.17 5.79 0.09
C TYR A 106 13.45 5.66 -1.41
N ASN A 107 12.45 5.30 -2.23
CA ASN A 107 12.56 5.48 -3.68
C ASN A 107 12.34 6.96 -4.03
N PHE A 108 13.43 7.72 -4.15
CA PHE A 108 13.41 9.01 -4.84
C PHE A 108 13.16 8.76 -6.34
N GLY A 109 11.89 8.64 -6.70
CA GLY A 109 11.39 8.88 -8.05
C GLY A 109 10.64 10.21 -8.09
N ASN A 110 11.34 11.30 -7.78
CA ASN A 110 11.02 12.72 -8.07
C ASN A 110 9.54 13.11 -8.38
N PRO A 111 8.82 13.77 -7.46
CA PRO A 111 7.56 14.46 -7.75
C PRO A 111 7.78 15.90 -8.28
N GLY A 112 8.72 16.16 -9.19
CA GLY A 112 8.86 17.50 -9.78
C GLY A 112 10.19 17.84 -10.45
N VAL A 113 10.41 17.39 -11.68
CA VAL A 113 11.19 18.16 -12.68
C VAL A 113 10.39 18.16 -13.96
N GLY A 114 9.76 19.30 -14.22
CA GLY A 114 8.95 19.55 -15.38
C GLY A 114 7.79 20.47 -15.04
N LYS A 115 8.06 21.77 -14.96
CA LYS A 115 7.03 22.79 -15.14
C LYS A 115 6.30 22.50 -16.46
N LYS A 116 5.18 21.78 -16.42
CA LYS A 116 4.14 21.83 -17.45
C LYS A 116 2.80 21.91 -16.75
N LYS A 117 2.10 23.01 -17.08
CA LYS A 117 0.77 23.43 -16.63
C LYS A 117 -0.20 22.27 -16.39
N PRO A 118 -1.16 22.40 -15.45
CA PRO A 118 -2.14 21.36 -15.19
C PRO A 118 -2.99 21.14 -16.44
N ARG A 119 -2.86 19.97 -17.07
CA ARG A 119 -3.86 19.48 -18.01
C ARG A 119 -4.75 18.49 -17.29
N GLY A 120 -5.86 19.02 -16.78
CA GLY A 120 -7.13 18.32 -16.64
C GLY A 120 -7.11 17.01 -15.86
N TRP A 121 -7.02 17.10 -14.53
CA TRP A 121 -7.33 15.97 -13.64
C TRP A 121 -8.84 15.82 -13.38
N GLY A 122 -9.67 16.23 -14.33
CA GLY A 122 -11.13 16.11 -14.29
C GLY A 122 -11.62 15.35 -15.51
N LYS A 123 -11.71 14.02 -15.40
CA LYS A 123 -12.52 13.06 -16.20
C LYS A 123 -11.87 11.67 -16.20
N MET A 124 -11.73 11.03 -15.05
CA MET A 124 -11.50 9.57 -15.02
C MET A 124 -12.05 8.90 -13.74
N ALA A 125 -13.11 9.48 -13.18
CA ALA A 125 -13.80 8.93 -12.00
C ALA A 125 -15.29 8.61 -12.24
N LEU A 126 -15.81 8.72 -13.47
CA LEU A 126 -17.25 8.58 -13.77
C LEU A 126 -17.52 8.00 -15.17
N ARG A 127 -16.82 6.92 -15.55
CA ARG A 127 -17.26 6.07 -16.69
C ARG A 127 -17.18 4.62 -16.26
N GLY A 128 -18.33 4.10 -15.84
CA GLY A 128 -18.51 2.74 -15.35
C GLY A 128 -19.85 2.51 -14.66
N LEU A 129 -20.84 3.34 -14.96
CA LEU A 129 -22.27 3.18 -14.70
C LEU A 129 -22.93 3.88 -15.88
N GLU A 130 -23.92 3.24 -16.49
CA GLU A 130 -24.51 3.51 -17.83
C GLU A 130 -23.75 2.89 -19.02
N LYS A 131 -23.94 1.60 -19.24
CA LYS A 131 -24.99 1.06 -20.13
C LYS A 131 -25.10 -0.45 -19.93
#